data_AF-A0A948KU59-F1
#
_entry.id   AF-A0A948KU59-F1
#
_cell.length_a   1.000
_cell.length_b   1.000
_cell.length_c   1.000
_cell.angle_alpha   90.00
_cell.angle_beta   90.00
_cell.angle_gamma   90.00
#
_symmetry.space_group_name_H-M   'P 1'
#
loop_
_entity.id
_entity.type
_entity.pdbx_description
1 polymer ?
#
loop_
_entity_poly.entity_id
_entity_poly.type
_entity_poly.pdbx_seq_one_letter_code
_entity_poly.pdbx_strand_id
1 'polypeptide(L)'
;MNIATETRILIEAALAGDPDLASLAVAGSSPETLSVRVAPGVPAKSIGGSSYSPEPPFCRETLAELVVRMQHLRWQRAAPLTPLAMPPEDRDMRALHEKHLRATVGFECGPGWADLFDAVFSWLHEIAADHDWSPSQIKEKYGTLRLYWYGDLPPLGAEIIEAAEHISSHLCEVCGAPGRLQSQHGWWTTRCRDHES
;
A
#
# COMPACT_ATOMS: atom_id res chain seq x y z
N MET A 1 8.58 -18.09 0.76
CA MET A 1 7.31 -17.50 1.26
C MET A 1 6.34 -17.46 0.09
N ASN A 2 5.07 -17.86 0.27
CA ASN A 2 4.06 -17.80 -0.80
C ASN A 2 3.21 -16.53 -0.68
N ILE A 3 2.39 -16.25 -1.71
CA ILE A 3 1.56 -15.03 -1.78
C ILE A 3 0.62 -14.88 -0.58
N ALA A 4 0.00 -15.96 -0.10
CA ALA A 4 -0.91 -15.92 1.03
C ALA A 4 -0.19 -15.65 2.35
N THR A 5 1.00 -16.24 2.57
CA THR A 5 1.83 -15.97 3.75
C THR A 5 2.29 -14.52 3.79
N GLU A 6 2.77 -13.99 2.66
CA GLU A 6 3.22 -12.60 2.58
C GLU A 6 2.05 -11.62 2.79
N THR A 7 0.90 -11.88 2.16
CA THR A 7 -0.33 -11.11 2.33
C THR A 7 -0.76 -11.06 3.80
N ARG A 8 -0.78 -12.22 4.46
CA ARG A 8 -1.11 -12.33 5.88
C ARG A 8 -0.17 -11.51 6.76
N ILE A 9 1.14 -11.65 6.57
CA ILE A 9 2.15 -10.91 7.35
C ILE A 9 1.94 -9.39 7.22
N LEU A 10 1.65 -8.91 6.01
CA LEU A 10 1.44 -7.49 5.78
C LEU A 10 0.17 -6.97 6.47
N ILE A 11 -0.96 -7.67 6.33
CA ILE A 11 -2.22 -7.26 6.96
C ILE A 11 -2.13 -7.35 8.49
N GLU A 12 -1.51 -8.40 9.03
CA GLU A 12 -1.29 -8.54 10.48
C GLU A 12 -0.40 -7.42 11.03
N ALA A 13 0.63 -7.00 10.28
CA ALA A 13 1.47 -5.87 10.67
C ALA A 13 0.70 -4.55 10.60
N ALA A 14 -0.09 -4.34 9.54
CA ALA A 14 -0.85 -3.12 9.32
C ALA A 14 -2.01 -2.93 10.29
N LEU A 15 -2.62 -4.02 10.76
CA LEU A 15 -3.73 -4.01 11.71
C LEU A 15 -3.28 -4.46 13.12
N ALA A 16 -1.99 -4.34 13.43
CA ALA A 16 -1.44 -4.78 14.70
C ALA A 16 -2.14 -4.07 15.88
N GLY A 17 -2.75 -4.86 16.77
CA GLY A 17 -3.53 -4.36 17.92
C GLY A 17 -5.03 -4.20 17.66
N ASP A 18 -5.51 -4.45 16.44
CA ASP A 18 -6.95 -4.56 16.16
C ASP A 18 -7.51 -5.88 16.74
N PRO A 19 -8.52 -5.86 17.63
CA PRO A 19 -9.13 -7.08 18.14
C PRO A 19 -9.80 -7.93 17.04
N ASP A 20 -10.32 -7.29 15.99
CA ASP A 20 -10.99 -7.97 14.88
C ASP A 20 -10.00 -8.66 13.93
N LEU A 21 -8.69 -8.46 14.10
CA LEU A 21 -7.66 -9.22 13.38
C LEU A 21 -7.78 -10.74 13.62
N ALA A 22 -8.38 -11.16 14.73
CA ALA A 22 -8.67 -12.57 15.01
C ALA A 22 -9.60 -13.22 13.95
N SER A 23 -10.33 -12.41 13.18
CA SER A 23 -11.18 -12.88 12.08
C SER A 23 -10.44 -13.02 10.74
N LEU A 24 -9.16 -12.64 10.67
CA LEU A 24 -8.39 -12.65 9.43
C LEU A 24 -8.20 -14.07 8.87
N ALA A 25 -8.75 -14.29 7.68
CA ALA A 25 -8.54 -15.48 6.89
C ALA A 25 -7.90 -15.11 5.55
N VAL A 26 -6.70 -15.64 5.28
CA VAL A 26 -6.00 -15.48 4.00
C VAL A 26 -5.77 -16.86 3.39
N ALA A 27 -6.16 -17.03 2.12
CA ALA A 27 -6.06 -18.28 1.37
C ALA A 27 -5.64 -18.04 -0.09
N GLY A 28 -5.23 -19.10 -0.78
CA GLY A 28 -4.76 -19.06 -2.17
C GLY A 28 -3.27 -19.34 -2.31
N SER A 29 -2.83 -19.61 -3.54
CA SER A 29 -1.42 -19.90 -3.86
C SER A 29 -0.90 -19.14 -5.07
N SER A 30 -1.76 -18.39 -5.76
CA SER A 30 -1.46 -17.60 -6.95
C SER A 30 -2.22 -16.27 -6.93
N PRO A 31 -1.84 -15.29 -7.77
CA PRO A 31 -2.56 -14.03 -7.93
C PRO A 31 -4.07 -14.18 -8.17
N GLU A 32 -4.48 -15.23 -8.90
CA GLU A 32 -5.87 -15.48 -9.31
C GLU A 32 -6.69 -16.18 -8.22
N THR A 33 -6.01 -16.83 -7.26
CA THR A 33 -6.64 -17.62 -6.19
C THR A 33 -6.52 -16.97 -4.82
N LEU A 34 -5.76 -15.86 -4.71
CA LEU A 34 -5.60 -15.11 -3.48
C LEU A 34 -6.95 -14.55 -3.02
N SER A 35 -7.29 -14.81 -1.76
CA SER A 35 -8.47 -14.24 -1.12
C SER A 35 -8.17 -13.88 0.33
N VAL A 36 -8.77 -12.78 0.78
CA VAL A 36 -8.68 -12.28 2.15
C VAL A 36 -10.09 -12.03 2.68
N ARG A 37 -10.33 -12.38 3.93
CA ARG A 37 -11.52 -11.98 4.69
C ARG A 37 -11.09 -11.48 6.06
N VAL A 38 -11.72 -10.41 6.50
CA VAL A 38 -11.61 -9.83 7.84
C VAL A 38 -12.97 -9.25 8.21
N ALA A 39 -13.31 -9.22 9.48
CA ALA A 39 -14.54 -8.61 9.96
C ALA A 39 -14.55 -7.12 9.55
N PRO A 40 -15.66 -6.63 8.95
CA PRO A 40 -15.72 -5.28 8.41
C PRO A 40 -15.66 -4.23 9.51
N GLY A 41 -15.30 -3.00 9.15
CA GLY A 41 -15.37 -1.81 10.00
C GLY A 41 -14.04 -1.09 10.19
N VAL A 42 -14.10 -0.01 10.98
CA VAL A 42 -12.97 0.91 11.20
C VAL A 42 -11.98 0.30 12.21
N PRO A 43 -10.66 0.32 11.92
CA PRO A 43 -9.65 -0.21 12.82
C PRO A 43 -9.57 0.51 14.17
N ALA A 44 -9.01 -0.16 15.17
CA ALA A 44 -8.83 0.41 16.50
C ALA A 44 -7.94 1.67 16.49
N LYS A 45 -8.26 2.66 17.34
CA LYS A 45 -7.60 3.98 17.41
C LYS A 45 -6.08 3.94 17.63
N SER A 46 -5.57 2.85 18.22
CA SER A 46 -4.15 2.69 18.55
C SER A 46 -3.28 2.30 17.36
N ILE A 47 -3.86 2.09 16.18
CA ILE A 47 -3.14 1.66 14.99
C ILE A 47 -2.56 2.90 14.30
N GLY A 48 -1.24 3.12 14.48
CA GLY A 48 -0.45 4.01 13.61
C GLY A 48 -0.75 5.51 13.65
N GLY A 49 -1.41 6.02 14.70
CA GLY A 49 -1.77 7.44 14.78
C GLY A 49 -0.58 8.39 14.69
N SER A 50 -0.53 9.21 13.63
CA SER A 50 0.16 10.50 13.69
C SER A 50 -0.66 11.46 14.57
N SER A 51 -0.03 12.50 15.12
CA SER A 51 -0.67 13.48 16.01
C SER A 51 -1.84 14.26 15.40
N TYR A 52 -2.21 14.01 14.14
CA TYR A 52 -3.21 14.76 13.38
C TYR A 52 -4.58 14.08 13.25
N SER A 53 -4.69 12.75 13.39
CA SER A 53 -5.96 12.02 13.26
C SER A 53 -6.12 10.94 14.35
N PRO A 54 -7.16 10.99 15.20
CA PRO A 54 -7.34 10.07 16.32
C PRO A 54 -7.84 8.67 15.92
N GLU A 55 -8.24 8.46 14.66
CA GLU A 55 -8.67 7.17 14.09
C GLU A 55 -8.07 7.00 12.69
N PRO A 56 -7.62 5.80 12.28
CA PRO A 56 -7.25 5.54 10.90
C PRO A 56 -8.50 5.71 10.01
N PRO A 57 -8.49 6.62 9.02
CA PRO A 57 -9.69 7.01 8.28
C PRO A 57 -10.01 6.03 7.13
N PHE A 58 -9.86 4.72 7.38
CA PHE A 58 -10.16 3.66 6.42
C PHE A 58 -10.77 2.44 7.10
N CYS A 59 -11.53 1.64 6.34
CA CYS A 59 -12.09 0.39 6.82
C CYS A 59 -11.10 -0.78 6.62
N ARG A 60 -11.17 -1.80 7.47
CA ARG A 60 -10.32 -3.00 7.38
C ARG A 60 -10.44 -3.70 6.03
N GLU A 61 -11.65 -3.77 5.49
CA GLU A 61 -11.95 -4.34 4.18
C GLU A 61 -11.28 -3.56 3.05
N THR A 62 -11.20 -2.24 3.14
CA THR A 62 -10.53 -1.39 2.15
C THR A 62 -9.03 -1.65 2.14
N LEU A 63 -8.42 -1.72 3.33
CA LEU A 63 -7.01 -2.09 3.47
C LEU A 63 -6.74 -3.51 2.95
N ALA A 64 -7.58 -4.47 3.31
CA ALA A 64 -7.45 -5.86 2.88
C ALA A 64 -7.55 -5.99 1.35
N GLU A 65 -8.52 -5.33 0.73
CA GLU A 65 -8.71 -5.30 -0.72
C GLU A 65 -7.52 -4.63 -1.43
N LEU A 66 -7.02 -3.50 -0.91
CA LEU A 66 -5.84 -2.84 -1.43
C LEU A 66 -4.62 -3.77 -1.42
N VAL A 67 -4.41 -4.49 -0.31
CA VAL A 67 -3.30 -5.45 -0.20
C VAL A 67 -3.47 -6.60 -1.18
N VAL A 68 -4.68 -7.14 -1.38
CA VAL A 68 -4.94 -8.20 -2.37
C VAL A 68 -4.60 -7.73 -3.78
N ARG A 69 -5.10 -6.55 -4.17
CA ARG A 69 -4.82 -5.94 -5.48
C ARG A 69 -3.33 -5.71 -5.70
N MET A 70 -2.64 -5.16 -4.70
CA MET A 70 -1.19 -4.98 -4.73
C MET A 70 -0.46 -6.31 -4.89
N GLN A 71 -0.82 -7.33 -4.11
CA GLN A 71 -0.17 -8.64 -4.16
C GLN A 71 -0.41 -9.35 -5.49
N HIS A 72 -1.58 -9.17 -6.11
CA HIS A 72 -1.86 -9.64 -7.46
C HIS A 72 -0.87 -9.06 -8.48
N LEU A 73 -0.76 -7.73 -8.53
CA LEU A 73 0.13 -7.01 -9.46
C LEU A 73 1.60 -7.32 -9.19
N ARG A 74 2.00 -7.32 -7.91
CA ARG A 74 3.36 -7.61 -7.44
C ARG A 74 3.85 -9.00 -7.84
N TRP A 75 3.00 -10.00 -7.70
CA TRP A 75 3.36 -11.38 -8.06
C TRP A 75 3.31 -11.63 -9.57
N GLN A 76 2.48 -10.90 -10.32
CA GLN A 76 2.51 -10.91 -11.79
C GLN A 76 3.78 -10.26 -12.35
N ARG A 77 4.15 -9.08 -11.84
CA ARG A 77 5.38 -8.37 -12.24
C ARG A 77 6.62 -9.21 -12.02
N ALA A 78 6.68 -9.93 -10.90
CA ALA A 78 7.84 -10.72 -10.51
C ALA A 78 7.89 -12.11 -11.18
N ALA A 79 6.87 -12.52 -11.94
CA ALA A 79 6.82 -13.84 -12.57
C ALA A 79 7.94 -14.01 -13.61
N PRO A 80 8.59 -15.19 -13.71
CA PRO A 80 8.33 -16.43 -12.98
C PRO A 80 9.08 -16.57 -11.64
N LEU A 81 9.74 -15.51 -11.18
CA LEU A 81 10.44 -15.45 -9.90
C LEU A 81 9.46 -15.12 -8.76
N THR A 82 10.00 -14.64 -7.63
CA THR A 82 9.20 -14.15 -6.50
C THR A 82 9.43 -12.66 -6.32
N PRO A 83 8.52 -11.91 -5.68
CA PRO A 83 8.70 -10.47 -5.48
C PRO A 83 9.99 -10.06 -4.76
N LEU A 84 10.51 -10.93 -3.87
CA LEU A 84 11.81 -10.68 -3.20
C LEU A 84 13.00 -10.93 -4.13
N ALA A 85 12.89 -11.88 -5.07
CA ALA A 85 13.93 -12.16 -6.04
C ALA A 85 13.92 -11.18 -7.23
N MET A 86 12.80 -10.48 -7.45
CA MET A 86 12.63 -9.50 -8.50
C MET A 86 11.91 -8.26 -7.92
N PRO A 87 12.61 -7.44 -7.11
CA PRO A 87 12.02 -6.24 -6.55
C PRO A 87 11.70 -5.22 -7.66
N PRO A 88 10.75 -4.31 -7.42
CA PRO A 88 10.49 -3.22 -8.35
C PRO A 88 11.68 -2.26 -8.41
N GLU A 89 11.90 -1.67 -9.58
CA GLU A 89 12.96 -0.70 -9.88
C GLU A 89 12.37 0.61 -10.40
N ASP A 90 13.20 1.64 -10.59
CA ASP A 90 12.74 2.93 -11.11
C ASP A 90 12.05 2.84 -12.48
N ARG A 91 12.33 1.80 -13.28
CA ARG A 91 11.61 1.56 -14.54
C ARG A 91 10.14 1.24 -14.32
N ASP A 92 9.81 0.53 -13.24
CA ASP A 92 8.46 0.14 -12.91
C ASP A 92 7.66 1.36 -12.44
N MET A 93 8.30 2.23 -11.62
CA MET A 93 7.74 3.54 -11.25
C MET A 93 7.47 4.42 -12.47
N ARG A 94 8.43 4.52 -13.41
CA ARG A 94 8.24 5.31 -14.63
C ARG A 94 7.12 4.78 -15.50
N ALA A 95 6.97 3.46 -15.59
CA ALA A 95 5.91 2.82 -16.38
C ALA A 95 4.50 3.19 -15.88
N LEU A 96 4.35 3.56 -14.61
CA LEU A 96 3.05 4.00 -14.06
C LEU A 96 2.53 5.26 -14.77
N HIS A 97 3.40 6.18 -15.20
CA HIS A 97 2.98 7.39 -15.93
C HIS A 97 2.35 7.06 -17.29
N GLU A 98 2.79 5.98 -17.93
CA GLU A 98 2.23 5.51 -19.20
C GLU A 98 0.97 4.66 -18.98
N LYS A 99 0.95 3.86 -17.91
CA LYS A 99 -0.16 2.96 -17.58
C LYS A 99 -1.39 3.68 -17.05
N HIS A 100 -1.21 4.73 -16.25
CA HIS A 100 -2.28 5.36 -15.49
C HIS A 100 -2.49 6.81 -15.89
N LEU A 101 -3.66 7.13 -16.44
CA LEU A 101 -4.03 8.49 -16.84
C LEU A 101 -3.87 9.53 -15.72
N ARG A 102 -4.11 9.12 -14.47
CA ARG A 102 -4.04 9.99 -13.30
C ARG A 102 -2.66 9.99 -12.62
N ALA A 103 -1.67 9.22 -13.07
CA ALA A 103 -0.29 9.30 -12.56
C ALA A 103 0.47 10.46 -13.24
N THR A 104 0.05 11.70 -12.99
CA THR A 104 0.51 12.88 -13.75
C THR A 104 1.65 13.67 -13.09
N VAL A 105 1.95 13.40 -11.83
CA VAL A 105 3.01 14.07 -11.05
C VAL A 105 4.14 13.10 -10.72
N GLY A 106 5.36 13.61 -10.57
CA GLY A 106 6.52 12.77 -10.24
C GLY A 106 6.41 12.08 -8.89
N PHE A 107 7.07 10.93 -8.77
CA PHE A 107 7.18 10.18 -7.52
C PHE A 107 8.45 10.59 -6.77
N GLU A 108 8.30 11.33 -5.67
CA GLU A 108 9.40 11.69 -4.76
C GLU A 108 9.57 10.61 -3.66
N CYS A 109 9.70 9.35 -4.07
CA CYS A 109 9.86 8.18 -3.21
C CYS A 109 10.51 7.02 -3.98
N GLY A 110 10.95 5.99 -3.26
CA GLY A 110 11.63 4.83 -3.84
C GLY A 110 10.72 3.83 -4.57
N PRO A 111 11.29 2.96 -5.42
CA PRO A 111 10.54 2.06 -6.29
C PRO A 111 9.85 0.90 -5.56
N GLY A 112 10.21 0.64 -4.30
CA GLY A 112 9.58 -0.38 -3.47
C GLY A 112 8.05 -0.23 -3.32
N TRP A 113 7.51 0.95 -3.61
CA TRP A 113 6.07 1.20 -3.58
C TRP A 113 5.39 1.15 -4.96
N ALA A 114 6.08 0.78 -6.04
CA ALA A 114 5.52 0.74 -7.39
C ALA A 114 4.24 -0.12 -7.49
N ASP A 115 4.25 -1.32 -6.91
CA ASP A 115 3.08 -2.21 -6.92
C ASP A 115 1.91 -1.66 -6.10
N LEU A 116 2.19 -0.89 -5.04
CA LEU A 116 1.16 -0.22 -4.24
C LEU A 116 0.52 0.91 -5.05
N PHE A 117 1.31 1.72 -5.73
CA PHE A 117 0.79 2.77 -6.62
C PHE A 117 -0.03 2.18 -7.76
N ASP A 118 0.43 1.08 -8.36
CA ASP A 118 -0.30 0.41 -9.43
C ASP A 118 -1.69 -0.04 -8.95
N ALA A 119 -1.77 -0.61 -7.74
CA ALA A 119 -3.03 -1.00 -7.12
C ALA A 119 -3.94 0.22 -6.82
N VAL A 120 -3.38 1.29 -6.25
CA VAL A 120 -4.10 2.53 -5.93
C VAL A 120 -4.67 3.15 -7.20
N PHE A 121 -3.84 3.41 -8.22
CA PHE A 121 -4.33 4.07 -9.45
C PHE A 121 -5.31 3.21 -10.22
N SER A 122 -5.12 1.89 -10.28
CA SER A 122 -6.09 0.97 -10.90
C SER A 122 -7.44 1.07 -10.20
N TRP A 123 -7.46 1.02 -8.87
CA TRP A 123 -8.71 1.04 -8.11
C TRP A 123 -9.39 2.42 -8.16
N LEU A 124 -8.62 3.51 -8.07
CA LEU A 124 -9.15 4.86 -8.24
C LEU A 124 -9.72 5.07 -9.66
N HIS A 125 -9.10 4.48 -10.69
CA HIS A 125 -9.67 4.51 -12.03
C HIS A 125 -11.02 3.80 -12.10
N GLU A 126 -11.17 2.63 -11.48
CA GLU A 126 -12.44 1.88 -11.46
C GLU A 126 -13.59 2.67 -10.82
N ILE A 127 -13.33 3.39 -9.73
CA ILE A 127 -14.39 4.06 -8.96
C ILE A 127 -14.60 5.53 -9.32
N ALA A 128 -13.62 6.15 -9.97
CA ALA A 128 -13.57 7.60 -10.19
C ALA A 128 -13.08 7.97 -11.60
N ALA A 129 -13.35 7.12 -12.61
CA ALA A 129 -13.00 7.38 -14.01
C ALA A 129 -13.58 8.70 -14.53
N ASP A 130 -14.85 8.98 -14.22
CA ASP A 130 -15.59 10.16 -14.67
C ASP A 130 -15.47 11.36 -13.72
N HIS A 131 -14.72 11.21 -12.62
CA HIS A 131 -14.53 12.27 -11.64
C HIS A 131 -13.37 13.18 -12.01
N ASP A 132 -13.53 14.47 -11.74
CA ASP A 132 -12.49 15.48 -11.94
C ASP A 132 -11.64 15.64 -10.69
N TRP A 133 -10.67 14.74 -10.55
CA TRP A 133 -9.62 14.80 -9.53
C TRP A 133 -8.24 14.66 -10.18
N SER A 134 -7.19 15.15 -9.53
CA SER A 134 -5.81 14.93 -10.00
C SER A 134 -4.84 14.96 -8.83
N PRO A 135 -3.80 14.10 -8.83
CA PRO A 135 -2.76 14.20 -7.82
C PRO A 135 -1.99 15.51 -7.99
N SER A 136 -1.62 16.10 -6.87
CA SER A 136 -0.84 17.33 -6.81
C SER A 136 0.59 17.09 -6.36
N GLN A 137 0.82 16.08 -5.53
CA GLN A 137 2.15 15.66 -5.11
C GLN A 137 2.12 14.22 -4.58
N ILE A 138 3.17 13.46 -4.90
CA ILE A 138 3.42 12.13 -4.37
C ILE A 138 4.83 12.09 -3.81
N LYS A 139 4.97 11.82 -2.50
CA LYS A 139 6.28 11.81 -1.85
C LYS A 139 6.35 10.91 -0.64
N GLU A 140 7.57 10.58 -0.25
CA GLU A 140 7.86 10.13 1.11
C GLU A 140 7.80 11.33 2.08
N LYS A 141 7.18 11.11 3.24
CA LYS A 141 7.22 12.02 4.39
C LYS A 141 7.13 11.22 5.70
N TYR A 142 8.15 11.36 6.54
CA TYR A 142 8.29 10.67 7.83
C TYR A 142 8.26 9.14 7.74
N GLY A 143 8.95 8.60 6.74
CA GLY A 143 9.04 7.19 6.40
C GLY A 143 7.79 6.60 5.75
N THR A 144 6.81 7.43 5.38
CA THR A 144 5.51 6.99 4.86
C THR A 144 5.13 7.75 3.60
N LEU A 145 4.29 7.17 2.76
CA LEU A 145 3.73 7.80 1.59
C LEU A 145 2.82 8.98 1.98
N ARG A 146 2.89 10.05 1.19
CA ARG A 146 1.86 11.06 1.05
C ARG A 146 1.42 11.19 -0.40
N LEU A 147 0.11 11.10 -0.62
CA LEU A 147 -0.51 11.37 -1.92
C LEU A 147 -1.52 12.49 -1.73
N TYR A 148 -1.15 13.69 -2.16
CA TYR A 148 -2.04 14.84 -2.16
C TYR A 148 -2.78 14.92 -3.50
N TRP A 149 -4.03 15.37 -3.47
CA TRP A 149 -4.85 15.58 -4.66
C TRP A 149 -5.67 16.86 -4.55
N TYR A 150 -6.21 17.28 -5.70
CA TYR A 150 -7.26 18.28 -5.79
C TYR A 150 -8.46 17.70 -6.52
N GLY A 151 -9.58 18.41 -6.45
CA GLY A 151 -10.81 18.07 -7.16
C GLY A 151 -11.70 17.11 -6.39
N ASP A 152 -12.66 16.53 -7.11
CA ASP A 152 -13.70 15.68 -6.55
C ASP A 152 -13.29 14.21 -6.61
N LEU A 153 -12.88 13.67 -5.46
CA LEU A 153 -12.63 12.24 -5.30
C LEU A 153 -13.72 11.68 -4.37
N PRO A 154 -14.42 10.59 -4.76
CA PRO A 154 -15.46 10.03 -3.90
C PRO A 154 -14.87 9.58 -2.55
N PRO A 155 -15.70 9.46 -1.48
CA PRO A 155 -15.20 9.10 -0.14
C PRO A 155 -14.33 7.84 -0.11
N LEU A 156 -14.70 6.80 -0.86
CA LEU A 156 -13.90 5.58 -0.99
C LEU A 156 -12.53 5.85 -1.62
N GLY A 157 -12.40 6.82 -2.53
CA GLY A 157 -11.11 7.17 -3.12
C GLY A 157 -10.16 7.82 -2.12
N ALA A 158 -10.67 8.71 -1.26
CA ALA A 158 -9.88 9.25 -0.15
C ALA A 158 -9.49 8.12 0.82
N GLU A 159 -10.41 7.20 1.10
CA GLU A 159 -10.17 6.02 1.94
C GLU A 159 -9.06 5.11 1.41
N ILE A 160 -9.04 4.86 0.09
CA ILE A 160 -8.00 4.07 -0.59
C ILE A 160 -6.63 4.73 -0.43
N ILE A 161 -6.56 6.05 -0.60
CA ILE A 161 -5.32 6.81 -0.44
C ILE A 161 -4.82 6.71 1.00
N GLU A 162 -5.69 6.91 1.99
CA GLU A 162 -5.34 6.80 3.41
C GLU A 162 -4.88 5.38 3.78
N ALA A 163 -5.54 4.35 3.26
CA ALA A 163 -5.10 2.97 3.44
C ALA A 163 -3.72 2.72 2.80
N ALA A 164 -3.42 3.32 1.64
CA ALA A 164 -2.12 3.22 0.98
C ALA A 164 -1.01 3.93 1.77
N GLU A 165 -1.29 5.14 2.28
CA GLU A 165 -0.38 5.87 3.15
C GLU A 165 -0.04 5.04 4.40
N HIS A 166 -1.03 4.39 5.00
CA HIS A 166 -0.81 3.49 6.13
C HIS A 166 0.00 2.24 5.76
N ILE A 167 -0.37 1.54 4.68
CA ILE A 167 0.33 0.34 4.19
C ILE A 167 1.80 0.64 3.86
N SER A 168 2.10 1.83 3.35
CA SER A 168 3.48 2.24 3.05
C SER A 168 4.41 2.19 4.26
N SER A 169 3.88 2.34 5.49
CA SER A 169 4.65 2.24 6.75
C SER A 169 5.05 0.79 7.13
N HIS A 170 4.57 -0.18 6.34
CA HIS A 170 4.83 -1.61 6.47
C HIS A 170 5.50 -2.21 5.22
N LEU A 171 5.86 -1.38 4.23
CA LEU A 171 6.53 -1.79 3.00
C LEU A 171 7.86 -1.05 2.86
N CYS A 172 8.94 -1.80 2.62
CA CYS A 172 10.23 -1.20 2.34
C CYS A 172 10.16 -0.32 1.09
N GLU A 173 10.43 0.97 1.21
CA GLU A 173 10.38 1.88 0.05
C GLU A 173 11.48 1.57 -1.00
N VAL A 174 12.50 0.78 -0.68
CA VAL A 174 13.54 0.39 -1.65
C VAL A 174 13.11 -0.81 -2.50
N CYS A 175 12.54 -1.86 -1.90
CA CYS A 175 12.30 -3.13 -2.60
C CYS A 175 10.89 -3.72 -2.45
N GLY A 176 10.00 -3.07 -1.71
CA GLY A 176 8.62 -3.50 -1.51
C GLY A 176 8.46 -4.74 -0.62
N ALA A 177 9.54 -5.28 -0.05
CA ALA A 177 9.47 -6.32 0.97
C ALA A 177 8.76 -5.82 2.24
N PRO A 178 8.15 -6.71 3.06
CA PRO A 178 7.66 -6.34 4.37
C PRO A 178 8.73 -5.57 5.18
N GLY A 179 8.39 -4.36 5.57
CA GLY A 179 9.27 -3.41 6.24
C GLY A 179 8.67 -2.93 7.55
N ARG A 180 9.46 -2.13 8.28
CA ARG A 180 9.00 -1.46 9.50
C ARG A 180 9.40 0.00 9.45
N LEU A 181 8.49 0.87 9.87
CA LEU A 181 8.80 2.25 10.15
C LEU A 181 9.82 2.34 11.29
N GLN A 182 10.92 3.02 11.05
CA GLN A 182 12.02 3.19 12.00
C GLN A 182 12.57 4.61 11.93
N SER A 183 13.14 5.08 13.05
CA SER A 183 13.88 6.34 13.10
C SER A 183 15.35 6.06 13.33
N GLN A 184 16.19 6.54 12.42
CA GLN A 184 17.64 6.51 12.56
C GLN A 184 18.16 7.96 12.54
N HIS A 185 18.83 8.38 13.61
CA HIS A 185 19.39 9.73 13.73
C HIS A 185 18.38 10.87 13.43
N GLY A 186 17.10 10.68 13.80
CA GLY A 186 16.04 11.66 13.56
C GLY A 186 15.39 11.60 12.18
N TRP A 187 15.86 10.73 11.29
CA TRP A 187 15.26 10.47 9.98
C TRP A 187 14.38 9.23 10.04
N TRP A 188 13.14 9.38 9.60
CA TRP A 188 12.17 8.29 9.56
C TRP A 188 12.18 7.63 8.19
N THR A 189 12.26 6.31 8.16
CA THR A 189 12.22 5.51 6.93
C THR A 189 11.42 4.23 7.19
N THR A 190 10.76 3.71 6.16
CA THR A 190 10.23 2.34 6.19
C THR A 190 11.13 1.45 5.35
N ARG A 191 11.77 0.48 6.02
CA ARG A 191 12.78 -0.40 5.43
C ARG A 191 12.59 -1.85 5.89
N CYS A 192 12.98 -2.79 5.04
CA CYS A 192 13.15 -4.19 5.43
C CYS A 192 14.56 -4.37 6.03
N ARG A 193 14.82 -5.55 6.60
CA ARG A 193 16.10 -5.87 7.23
C ARG A 193 17.30 -5.64 6.31
N ASP A 194 17.16 -5.96 5.03
CA ASP A 194 18.25 -5.86 4.06
C ASP A 194 18.56 -4.40 3.66
N HIS A 195 17.67 -3.46 4.02
CA HIS A 195 17.81 -2.03 3.76
C HIS A 195 17.74 -1.19 5.04
N GLU A 196 18.07 -1.79 6.20
CA GLU A 196 18.22 -1.05 7.46
C GLU A 196 19.44 -0.10 7.35
N SER A 197 19.20 1.15 6.95
CA SER A 197 20.21 2.21 6.88
C SER A 197 19.57 3.59 7.04
#